data_AF-D4YZR4-F1
#
_entry.id   AF-D4YZR4-F1
#
_cell.length_a   1.000
_cell.length_b   1.000
_cell.length_c   1.000
_cell.angle_alpha   90.00
_cell.angle_beta   90.00
_cell.angle_gamma   90.00
#
_symmetry.space_group_name_H-M   'P 1'
#
loop_
_entity.id
_entity.type
_entity.pdbx_description
1 polymer ?
#
loop_
_entity_poly.entity_id
_entity_poly.type
_entity_poly.pdbx_seq_one_letter_code
_entity_poly.pdbx_strand_id
1 'polypeptide(L)'
;MDRAGDIIQLDRRVSRAISVGKGLRLTDEELDLLVAVGAIEVLKLAAGEALKIQAIQRQRERDEYRALTADPVDKAKMQEAAKMSLQRVQEMLQPKVRVPRSVLSAQKSKRESE
;
A
#
# COMPACT_ATOMS: atom_id res chain seq x y z
N MET A 1 40.19 24.33 -17.26
CA MET A 1 39.50 24.05 -15.99
C MET A 1 39.88 22.65 -15.55
N ASP A 2 40.28 22.51 -14.29
CA ASP A 2 40.65 21.21 -13.70
C ASP A 2 39.38 20.49 -13.22
N ARG A 3 38.80 19.68 -14.11
CA ARG A 3 37.54 18.98 -13.86
C ARG A 3 37.58 18.10 -12.61
N ALA A 4 38.75 17.55 -12.26
CA ALA A 4 38.88 16.72 -11.08
C ALA A 4 38.74 17.56 -9.80
N GLY A 5 39.36 18.74 -9.77
CA GLY A 5 39.20 19.70 -8.69
C GLY A 5 37.75 20.14 -8.49
N ASP A 6 37.05 20.43 -9.59
CA ASP A 6 35.67 20.90 -9.58
C ASP A 6 34.70 19.82 -9.03
N ILE A 7 34.89 18.55 -9.42
CA ILE A 7 34.11 17.42 -8.89
C ILE A 7 34.30 17.27 -7.39
N ILE A 8 35.54 17.37 -6.89
CA ILE A 8 35.83 17.26 -5.45
C ILE A 8 35.18 18.41 -4.66
N GLN A 9 35.20 19.62 -5.21
CA GLN A 9 34.54 20.75 -4.57
C GLN A 9 33.01 20.57 -4.52
N LEU A 10 32.42 20.11 -5.61
CA LEU A 10 30.99 19.80 -5.68
C LEU A 10 30.60 18.73 -4.66
N ASP A 11 31.36 17.64 -4.57
CA ASP A 11 31.12 16.58 -3.58
C ASP A 11 31.15 17.09 -2.13
N ARG A 12 32.14 17.94 -1.78
CA ARG A 12 32.22 18.56 -0.45
C ARG A 12 31.02 19.45 -0.16
N ARG A 13 30.55 20.21 -1.16
CA ARG A 13 29.36 21.07 -1.03
C ARG A 13 28.10 20.23 -0.83
N VAL A 14 27.92 19.18 -1.62
CA VAL A 14 26.80 18.23 -1.50
C VAL A 14 26.80 17.56 -0.12
N SER A 15 27.95 17.03 0.30
CA SER A 15 28.12 16.38 1.61
C SER A 15 27.76 17.33 2.76
N ARG A 16 28.18 18.60 2.69
CA ARG A 16 27.82 19.62 3.68
C ARG A 16 26.32 19.95 3.66
N ALA A 17 25.72 20.06 2.48
CA ALA A 17 24.29 20.34 2.34
C ALA A 17 23.44 19.23 2.97
N ILE A 18 23.80 17.96 2.72
CA ILE A 18 23.15 16.78 3.30
C ILE A 18 23.28 16.79 4.83
N SER A 19 24.49 16.98 5.36
CA SER A 19 24.74 16.93 6.81
C SER A 19 24.06 18.06 7.58
N VAL A 20 23.88 19.23 6.97
CA VAL A 20 23.14 20.36 7.58
C VAL A 20 21.63 20.29 7.27
N GLY A 21 21.19 19.39 6.40
CA GLY A 21 19.78 19.26 5.98
C GLY A 21 19.28 20.46 5.18
N LYS A 22 20.17 21.14 4.43
CA LYS A 22 19.82 22.31 3.62
C LYS A 22 19.82 21.96 2.13
N GLY A 23 18.93 22.61 1.38
CA GLY A 23 18.94 22.52 -0.08
C GLY A 23 20.22 23.09 -0.68
N LEU A 24 20.70 22.47 -1.76
CA LEU A 24 21.87 22.92 -2.51
C LEU A 24 21.41 23.64 -3.78
N ARG A 25 21.98 24.81 -4.06
CA ARG A 25 21.84 25.49 -5.36
C ARG A 25 23.05 25.15 -6.21
N LEU A 26 22.81 24.54 -7.36
CA LEU A 26 23.82 24.18 -8.34
C LEU A 26 23.91 25.28 -9.40
N THR A 27 25.12 25.58 -9.88
CA THR A 27 25.28 26.36 -11.11
C THR A 27 25.07 25.47 -12.34
N ASP A 28 24.97 26.08 -13.52
CA ASP A 28 24.80 25.35 -14.77
C ASP A 28 26.00 24.44 -15.06
N GLU A 29 27.22 24.89 -14.75
CA GLU A 29 28.43 24.07 -14.90
C GLU A 29 28.45 22.87 -13.93
N GLU A 30 27.91 23.03 -12.72
CA GLU A 30 27.80 21.93 -11.76
C GLU A 30 26.75 20.92 -12.19
N LEU A 31 25.65 21.37 -12.82
CA LEU A 31 24.67 20.50 -13.44
C LEU A 31 25.31 19.68 -14.57
N ASP A 32 26.10 20.30 -15.43
CA ASP A 32 26.83 19.60 -16.50
C ASP A 32 27.82 18.57 -15.96
N LEU A 33 28.50 18.87 -14.84
CA LEU A 33 29.36 17.90 -14.16
C LEU A 33 28.58 16.70 -13.64
N LEU A 34 27.38 16.91 -13.08
CA LEU A 34 26.52 15.82 -12.62
C LEU A 34 25.99 14.97 -13.79
N VAL A 35 25.70 15.59 -14.94
CA VAL A 35 25.36 14.87 -16.19
C VAL A 35 26.56 14.01 -16.60
N ALA A 36 27.76 14.59 -16.66
CA ALA A 36 28.98 13.91 -17.12
C ALA A 36 29.36 12.72 -16.25
N VAL A 37 29.09 12.78 -14.93
CA VAL A 37 29.36 11.69 -13.98
C VAL A 37 28.21 10.66 -13.94
N GLY A 38 27.09 10.92 -14.63
CA GLY A 38 25.92 10.03 -14.62
C GLY A 38 25.12 10.08 -13.31
N ALA A 39 25.33 11.11 -12.49
CA ALA A 39 24.69 11.23 -11.18
C ALA A 39 23.17 11.45 -11.27
N ILE A 40 22.68 11.97 -12.40
CA ILE A 40 21.25 12.28 -12.58
C ILE A 40 20.36 11.05 -12.46
N GLU A 41 20.77 9.91 -13.02
CA GLU A 41 19.96 8.69 -12.96
C GLU A 41 19.86 8.15 -11.54
N VAL A 42 20.98 8.18 -10.81
CA VAL A 42 21.05 7.80 -9.40
C VAL A 42 20.14 8.70 -8.56
N LEU A 43 20.19 10.02 -8.79
CA LEU A 43 19.34 10.98 -8.08
C LEU A 43 17.85 10.77 -8.38
N LYS A 44 17.48 10.45 -9.62
CA LYS A 44 16.09 10.13 -9.99
C LYS A 44 15.56 8.89 -9.28
N LEU A 45 16.37 7.83 -9.21
CA LEU A 45 16.01 6.60 -8.49
C LEU A 45 15.81 6.87 -7.00
N ALA A 46 16.78 7.55 -6.38
CA ALA A 46 16.71 7.91 -4.96
C ALA A 46 15.48 8.79 -4.65
N ALA A 47 15.18 9.77 -5.51
CA ALA A 47 13.98 10.60 -5.36
C ALA A 47 12.69 9.78 -5.46
N GLY A 48 12.62 8.82 -6.39
CA GLY A 48 11.48 7.92 -6.54
C GLY A 48 11.26 7.04 -5.30
N GLU A 49 12.32 6.52 -4.71
CA GLU A 49 12.25 5.75 -3.47
C GLU A 49 11.80 6.60 -2.28
N ALA A 50 12.35 7.81 -2.13
CA ALA A 50 11.95 8.74 -1.09
C ALA A 50 10.45 9.09 -1.18
N LEU A 51 9.93 9.31 -2.39
CA LEU A 51 8.50 9.57 -2.61
C LEU A 51 7.62 8.36 -2.25
N LYS A 52 8.07 7.13 -2.57
CA LYS A 52 7.35 5.91 -2.17
C LYS A 52 7.29 5.79 -0.64
N ILE A 53 8.40 6.05 0.05
CA ILE A 53 8.44 6.02 1.52
C ILE A 53 7.49 7.06 2.11
N GLN A 54 7.50 8.29 1.60
CA GLN A 54 6.58 9.34 2.04
C GLN A 54 5.11 8.97 1.79
N ALA A 55 4.79 8.36 0.65
CA ALA A 55 3.44 7.90 0.35
C ALA A 55 2.96 6.82 1.34
N ILE A 56 3.84 5.87 1.68
CA ILE A 56 3.56 4.83 2.67
C ILE A 56 3.32 5.44 4.05
N GLN A 57 4.16 6.39 4.47
CA GLN A 57 4.01 7.08 5.75
C GLN A 57 2.68 7.84 5.84
N ARG A 58 2.34 8.64 4.81
CA ARG A 58 1.04 9.34 4.74
C ARG A 58 -0.15 8.38 4.73
N GLN A 59 0.01 7.19 4.16
CA GLN A 59 -1.05 6.19 4.19
C GLN A 59 -1.25 5.65 5.61
N ARG A 60 -0.16 5.31 6.32
CA ARG A 60 -0.21 4.86 7.71
C ARG A 60 -0.85 5.91 8.62
N GLU A 61 -0.42 7.17 8.52
CA GLU A 61 -1.00 8.27 9.29
C GLU A 61 -2.52 8.40 9.07
N ARG A 62 -2.97 8.25 7.81
CA ARG A 62 -4.40 8.28 7.48
C ARG A 62 -5.16 7.10 8.06
N ASP A 63 -4.57 5.90 8.03
CA ASP A 63 -5.19 4.70 8.57
C ASP A 63 -5.27 4.74 10.11
N GLU A 64 -4.23 5.25 10.77
CA GLU A 64 -4.20 5.51 12.22
C GLU A 64 -5.28 6.54 12.62
N TYR A 65 -5.36 7.66 11.88
CA TYR A 65 -6.39 8.67 12.12
C TYR A 65 -7.81 8.11 11.94
N ARG A 66 -8.04 7.31 10.90
CA ARG A 66 -9.32 6.62 10.68
C ARG A 66 -9.63 5.65 11.82
N ALA A 67 -8.64 4.91 12.33
CA ALA A 67 -8.86 3.99 13.44
C ALA A 67 -9.28 4.72 14.73
N LEU A 68 -8.71 5.90 14.98
CA LEU A 68 -9.04 6.78 16.10
C LEU A 68 -10.42 7.43 15.96
N THR A 69 -10.79 7.85 14.75
CA THR A 69 -12.05 8.57 14.48
C THR A 69 -13.22 7.66 14.10
N ALA A 70 -12.97 6.38 13.85
CA ALA A 70 -14.03 5.43 13.53
C ALA A 70 -14.95 5.20 14.73
N ASP A 71 -16.20 5.62 14.56
CA ASP A 71 -17.28 5.46 15.53
C ASP A 71 -17.45 3.97 15.92
N PRO A 72 -17.72 3.68 17.20
CA PRO A 72 -17.87 2.31 17.69
C PRO A 72 -19.03 1.56 17.00
N VAL A 73 -20.05 2.30 16.55
CA VAL A 73 -21.20 1.76 15.80
C VAL A 73 -20.77 1.26 14.41
N ASP A 74 -19.88 1.98 13.73
CA ASP A 74 -19.39 1.58 12.41
C ASP A 74 -18.42 0.40 12.49
N LYS A 75 -17.61 0.34 13.56
CA LYS A 75 -16.78 -0.83 13.87
C LYS A 75 -17.63 -2.08 14.10
N ALA A 76 -18.76 -1.97 14.82
CA ALA A 76 -19.67 -3.08 15.05
C ALA A 76 -20.32 -3.60 13.75
N LYS A 77 -20.80 -2.70 12.89
CA LYS A 77 -21.36 -3.06 11.57
C LYS A 77 -20.34 -3.75 10.67
N MET A 78 -19.08 -3.30 10.65
CA MET A 78 -18.01 -3.96 9.89
C MET A 78 -17.73 -5.37 10.42
N GLN A 79 -17.73 -5.58 11.73
CA GLN A 79 -17.54 -6.90 12.33
C GLN A 79 -18.70 -7.85 12.04
N GLU A 80 -19.93 -7.37 12.10
CA GLU A 80 -21.11 -8.16 11.71
C GLU A 80 -21.06 -8.54 10.23
N ALA A 81 -20.73 -7.60 9.35
CA ALA A 81 -20.57 -7.87 7.93
C ALA A 81 -19.47 -8.91 7.65
N ALA A 82 -18.35 -8.87 8.38
CA ALA A 82 -17.28 -9.86 8.27
C ALA A 82 -17.69 -11.25 8.79
N LYS A 83 -18.48 -11.32 9.87
CA LYS A 83 -19.04 -12.61 10.35
C LYS A 83 -20.01 -13.19 9.34
N MET A 84 -20.88 -12.37 8.76
CA MET A 84 -21.85 -12.80 7.74
C MET A 84 -21.16 -13.30 6.46
N SER A 85 -20.07 -12.67 6.03
CA SER A 85 -19.32 -13.14 4.85
C SER A 85 -18.62 -14.47 5.12
N LEU A 86 -18.00 -14.65 6.30
CA LEU A 86 -17.41 -15.91 6.72
C LEU A 86 -18.46 -17.03 6.81
N GLN A 87 -19.64 -16.75 7.36
CA GLN A 87 -20.75 -17.71 7.40
C GLN A 87 -21.19 -18.13 6.00
N ARG A 88 -21.34 -17.20 5.06
CA ARG A 88 -21.69 -17.53 3.66
C ARG A 88 -20.64 -18.43 3.00
N VAL A 89 -19.36 -18.16 3.21
CA VAL A 89 -18.28 -19.02 2.70
C VAL A 89 -18.34 -20.41 3.33
N GLN A 90 -18.62 -20.49 4.63
CA GLN A 90 -18.75 -21.76 5.34
C GLN A 90 -19.96 -22.59 4.84
N GLU A 91 -21.11 -21.95 4.58
CA GLU A 91 -22.27 -22.59 3.97
C GLU A 91 -22.01 -23.10 2.55
N MET A 92 -21.26 -22.33 1.75
CA MET A 92 -20.87 -22.74 0.40
C MET A 92 -19.93 -23.96 0.39
N LEU A 93 -19.12 -24.13 1.44
CA LEU A 93 -18.20 -25.25 1.60
C LEU A 93 -18.86 -26.50 2.18
N GLN A 94 -20.13 -26.42 2.62
CA GLN A 94 -20.82 -27.61 3.09
C GLN A 94 -21.07 -28.57 1.92
N PRO A 95 -20.72 -29.87 2.06
CA PRO A 95 -21.00 -30.86 1.05
C PRO A 95 -22.51 -30.94 0.85
N LYS A 96 -22.98 -30.66 -0.36
CA LYS A 96 -24.40 -30.81 -0.73
C LYS A 96 -24.78 -32.28 -0.53
N VAL A 97 -25.44 -32.58 0.59
CA VAL A 97 -26.02 -33.90 0.84
C VAL A 97 -27.09 -34.12 -0.23
N ARG A 98 -26.81 -35.03 -1.16
CA ARG A 98 -27.73 -35.36 -2.24
C ARG A 98 -28.90 -36.13 -1.63
N VAL A 99 -30.01 -35.45 -1.36
CA VAL A 99 -31.21 -36.08 -0.83
C VAL A 99 -31.75 -37.05 -1.90
N PRO A 100 -31.92 -38.35 -1.60
CA PRO A 100 -32.47 -39.30 -2.55
C PRO A 100 -33.90 -38.89 -2.95
N ARG A 101 -34.21 -38.98 -4.24
CA ARG A 101 -35.50 -38.59 -4.82
C ARG A 101 -36.69 -39.32 -4.18
N SER A 102 -36.46 -40.50 -3.61
CA SER A 102 -37.44 -41.30 -2.85
C SER A 102 -37.94 -40.63 -1.56
N VAL A 103 -37.11 -39.79 -0.93
CA VAL A 103 -37.49 -39.08 0.31
C VAL A 103 -38.41 -37.89 -0.01
N LEU A 104 -38.20 -37.24 -1.15
CA LEU A 104 -39.03 -36.12 -1.62
C LEU A 104 -40.44 -36.57 -2.05
N SER A 105 -40.56 -37.77 -2.65
CA SER A 105 -41.88 -38.33 -2.98
C SER A 105 -42.67 -38.75 -1.74
N ALA A 106 -42.00 -39.23 -0.68
CA ALA A 106 -42.67 -39.64 0.56
C ALA A 106 -43.30 -38.44 1.31
N GLN A 107 -42.62 -37.29 1.33
CA GLN A 107 -43.16 -36.07 1.94
C GLN A 107 -44.33 -35.46 1.15
N LYS A 108 -44.36 -35.63 -0.17
CA LYS A 108 -45.47 -35.13 -1.00
C LYS A 108 -46.76 -35.94 -0.76
N SER A 109 -46.65 -37.26 -0.61
CA SER A 109 -47.82 -38.10 -0.32
C SER A 109 -48.48 -37.83 1.04
N LYS A 110 -47.70 -37.43 2.05
CA LYS A 110 -48.20 -37.08 3.39
C LYS A 110 -48.94 -35.75 3.45
N ARG A 111 -48.76 -34.85 2.47
CA ARG A 111 -49.48 -33.57 2.41
C ARG A 111 -50.76 -33.62 1.58
N GLU A 112 -50.99 -34.71 0.85
CA GLU A 112 -52.21 -34.93 0.05
C GLU A 112 -53.20 -35.86 0.77
N SER A 113 -52.91 -36.25 2.02
CA SER A 113 -53.77 -37.09 2.87
C SER A 113 -54.22 -36.42 4.18
N GLU A 114 -54.04 -35.10 4.29
CA GLU A 114 -54.73 -34.20 5.24
C GLU A 114 -55.68 -33.28 4.45
#